data_AF-A0A926A2K7-F1
#
_entry.id   AF-A0A926A2K7-F1
#
_cell.length_a   1.000
_cell.length_b   1.000
_cell.length_c   1.000
_cell.angle_alpha   90.00
_cell.angle_beta   90.00
_cell.angle_gamma   90.00
#
_symmetry.space_group_name_H-M   'P 1'
#
loop_
_entity.id
_entity.type
_entity.pdbx_description
1 polymer ?
#
loop_
_entity_poly.entity_id
_entity_poly.type
_entity_poly.pdbx_seq_one_letter_code
_entity_poly.pdbx_strand_id
1 'polypeptide(L)'
;TTAYLLFRLWSAGFAPNRIVVMPFAEIMPAVRDGRVDAGLVIHEARFTYGAYGLTAVADLGQWWEADTGLPIPLGAIVARRSLDLDAVTGWIRASVRAAWADPGASGAYVRAHAQEMAPDVVRRHIDLYVNSFTEDLGEEGHAAVVALLGRAATAGLVPPVTVE
;
A
#
# COMPACT_ATOMS: atom_id res chain seq x y z
N THR A 1 1.58 -8.55 -3.67
CA THR A 1 1.42 -7.30 -2.89
C THR A 1 -0.06 -7.12 -2.56
N THR A 2 -0.41 -6.32 -1.54
CA THR A 2 -1.82 -6.00 -1.25
C THR A 2 -2.53 -5.40 -2.47
N ALA A 3 -1.88 -4.49 -3.21
CA ALA A 3 -2.45 -3.90 -4.42
C ALA A 3 -2.85 -4.97 -5.46
N TYR A 4 -2.01 -5.97 -5.69
CA TYR A 4 -2.33 -7.04 -6.62
C TYR A 4 -3.46 -7.95 -6.10
N LEU A 5 -3.51 -8.18 -4.79
CA LEU A 5 -4.59 -8.95 -4.18
C LEU A 5 -5.94 -8.23 -4.32
N LEU A 6 -5.99 -6.92 -4.04
CA LEU A 6 -7.16 -6.08 -4.27
C LEU A 6 -7.58 -6.08 -5.73
N PHE A 7 -6.62 -5.94 -6.64
CA PHE A 7 -6.90 -6.02 -8.07
C PHE A 7 -7.58 -7.34 -8.44
N ARG A 8 -7.07 -8.47 -7.93
CA ARG A 8 -7.64 -9.80 -8.19
C ARG A 8 -9.06 -9.97 -7.61
N LEU A 9 -9.35 -9.36 -6.47
CA LEU A 9 -10.69 -9.34 -5.89
C LEU A 9 -11.64 -8.44 -6.70
N TRP A 10 -11.21 -7.23 -7.03
CA TRP A 10 -11.97 -6.26 -7.80
C TRP A 10 -12.29 -6.76 -9.22
N SER A 11 -11.32 -7.40 -9.88
CA SER A 11 -11.45 -7.88 -11.26
C SER A 11 -12.09 -9.27 -11.38
N ALA A 12 -12.62 -9.86 -10.30
CA ALA A 12 -13.09 -11.24 -10.31
C ALA A 12 -14.18 -11.50 -11.37
N GLY A 13 -15.01 -10.50 -11.66
CA GLY A 13 -16.08 -10.58 -12.67
C GLY A 13 -15.67 -10.18 -14.10
N PHE A 14 -14.44 -9.67 -14.30
CA PHE A 14 -13.96 -9.16 -15.59
C PHE A 14 -12.43 -9.26 -15.69
N ALA A 15 -11.90 -10.44 -15.38
CA ALA A 15 -10.46 -10.65 -15.31
C ALA A 15 -9.77 -10.28 -16.65
N PRO A 16 -8.58 -9.68 -16.60
CA PRO A 16 -7.83 -9.37 -17.82
C PRO A 16 -7.42 -10.66 -18.54
N ASN A 17 -7.37 -10.61 -19.87
CA ASN A 17 -6.91 -11.73 -20.68
C ASN A 17 -5.43 -12.10 -20.42
N ARG A 18 -4.63 -11.13 -19.99
CA ARG A 18 -3.19 -11.30 -19.73
C ARG A 18 -2.74 -10.40 -18.58
N ILE A 19 -1.89 -10.94 -17.72
CA ILE A 19 -1.19 -10.20 -16.66
C ILE A 19 0.31 -10.22 -16.98
N VAL A 20 0.92 -9.03 -17.00
CA VAL A 20 2.36 -8.87 -17.21
C VAL A 20 2.97 -8.30 -15.95
N VAL A 21 3.89 -9.05 -15.32
CA VAL A 21 4.61 -8.61 -14.12
C VAL A 21 5.86 -7.84 -14.56
N MET A 22 6.02 -6.63 -14.04
CA MET A 22 7.18 -5.76 -14.31
C MET A 22 7.50 -4.89 -13.09
N PRO A 23 8.71 -4.30 -13.00
CA PRO A 23 9.03 -3.32 -11.96
C PRO A 23 8.04 -2.15 -11.95
N PHE A 24 7.70 -1.63 -10.77
CA PHE A 24 6.66 -0.59 -10.65
C PHE A 24 6.98 0.68 -11.45
N ALA A 25 8.26 1.06 -11.53
CA ALA A 25 8.73 2.22 -12.29
C ALA A 25 8.50 2.08 -13.81
N GLU A 26 8.34 0.85 -14.32
CA GLU A 26 8.11 0.59 -15.75
C GLU A 26 6.63 0.61 -16.13
N ILE A 27 5.71 0.56 -15.15
CA ILE A 27 4.27 0.40 -15.39
C ILE A 27 3.69 1.58 -16.16
N MET A 28 3.87 2.81 -15.67
CA MET A 28 3.32 4.01 -16.34
C MET A 28 3.91 4.22 -17.74
N PRO A 29 5.24 4.10 -17.95
CA PRO A 29 5.80 4.08 -19.30
C PRO A 29 5.20 2.99 -20.20
N ALA A 30 4.99 1.77 -19.69
CA ALA A 30 4.44 0.67 -20.49
C ALA A 30 3.01 0.94 -20.97
N VAL A 31 2.18 1.57 -20.13
CA VAL A 31 0.83 1.99 -20.52
C VAL A 31 0.89 3.12 -21.54
N ARG A 32 1.68 4.17 -21.27
CA ARG A 32 1.85 5.32 -22.18
C ARG A 32 2.31 4.87 -23.58
N ASP A 33 3.25 3.94 -23.64
CA ASP A 33 3.83 3.45 -24.90
C ASP A 33 2.98 2.36 -25.58
N GLY A 34 1.80 2.02 -25.04
CA GLY A 34 0.89 1.02 -25.60
C GLY A 34 1.38 -0.42 -25.53
N ARG A 35 2.35 -0.72 -24.65
CA ARG A 35 2.85 -2.10 -24.43
C ARG A 35 1.87 -2.94 -23.62
N VAL A 36 1.04 -2.29 -22.80
CA VAL A 36 -0.07 -2.87 -22.03
C VAL A 36 -1.24 -1.88 -22.02
N ASP A 37 -2.47 -2.38 -21.91
CA ASP A 37 -3.68 -1.54 -21.97
C ASP A 37 -3.95 -0.77 -20.66
N ALA A 38 -3.50 -1.31 -19.52
CA ALA A 38 -3.70 -0.73 -18.19
C ALA A 38 -2.56 -1.12 -17.24
N GLY A 39 -2.39 -0.35 -16.17
CA GLY A 39 -1.35 -0.54 -15.17
C GLY A 39 -1.88 -0.48 -13.75
N LEU A 40 -1.49 -1.45 -12.92
CA LEU A 40 -1.70 -1.41 -11.47
C LEU A 40 -0.57 -0.61 -10.81
N VAL A 41 -0.83 0.65 -10.50
CA VAL A 41 0.18 1.56 -9.94
C VAL A 41 0.13 1.60 -8.40
N ILE A 42 1.29 1.82 -7.77
CA ILE A 42 1.48 1.88 -6.31
C ILE A 42 2.45 3.02 -5.97
N HIS A 43 2.69 3.26 -4.68
CA HIS A 43 3.58 4.32 -4.18
C HIS A 43 3.17 5.73 -4.67
N GLU A 44 4.16 6.58 -5.00
CA GLU A 44 3.96 7.95 -5.48
C GLU A 44 3.33 8.03 -6.87
N ALA A 45 3.28 6.94 -7.63
CA ALA A 45 2.66 6.90 -8.95
C ALA A 45 1.20 7.36 -8.94
N ARG A 46 0.51 7.24 -7.79
CA ARG A 46 -0.85 7.75 -7.57
C ARG A 46 -0.98 9.27 -7.70
N PHE A 47 0.13 10.01 -7.58
CA PHE A 47 0.16 11.47 -7.70
C PHE A 47 0.76 11.92 -9.04
N THR A 48 1.48 11.04 -9.75
CA THR A 48 2.27 11.42 -10.93
C THR A 48 1.74 10.84 -12.24
N TYR A 49 0.80 9.90 -12.23
CA TYR A 49 0.27 9.28 -13.46
C TYR A 49 -0.29 10.30 -14.48
N GLY A 50 -0.84 11.42 -14.01
CA GLY A 50 -1.35 12.49 -14.89
C GLY A 50 -0.25 13.14 -15.74
N ALA A 51 0.99 13.20 -15.25
CA ALA A 51 2.13 13.71 -16.00
C ALA A 51 2.53 12.80 -17.18
N TYR A 52 2.11 11.54 -17.15
CA TYR A 52 2.27 10.58 -18.25
C TYR A 52 1.10 10.63 -19.26
N GLY A 53 0.14 11.55 -19.08
CA GLY A 53 -1.09 11.61 -19.89
C GLY A 53 -2.05 10.47 -19.60
N LEU A 54 -1.90 9.79 -18.46
CA LEU A 54 -2.74 8.67 -18.06
C LEU A 54 -3.92 9.13 -17.21
N THR A 55 -4.99 8.34 -17.20
CA THR A 55 -6.16 8.56 -16.35
C THR A 55 -6.41 7.36 -15.45
N ALA A 56 -6.88 7.60 -14.22
CA ALA A 56 -7.26 6.53 -13.32
C ALA A 56 -8.53 5.82 -13.81
N VAL A 57 -8.45 4.49 -14.00
CA VAL A 57 -9.60 3.65 -14.36
C VAL A 57 -10.45 3.33 -13.13
N ALA A 58 -9.79 3.03 -12.01
CA ALA A 58 -10.41 2.76 -10.72
C ALA A 58 -9.42 3.06 -9.59
N ASP A 59 -9.93 3.53 -8.45
CA ASP A 59 -9.18 3.55 -7.19
C ASP A 59 -9.59 2.34 -6.36
N LEU A 60 -8.68 1.36 -6.22
CA LEU A 60 -8.92 0.15 -5.45
C LEU A 60 -9.04 0.42 -3.94
N GLY A 61 -8.49 1.56 -3.50
CA GLY A 61 -8.76 2.23 -2.22
C GLY A 61 -10.23 2.42 -1.96
N GLN A 62 -10.79 3.30 -2.79
CA GLN A 62 -12.18 3.73 -2.69
C GLN A 62 -13.14 2.57 -2.92
N TRP A 63 -12.84 1.67 -3.85
CA TRP A 63 -13.65 0.47 -4.07
C TRP A 63 -13.75 -0.40 -2.81
N TRP A 64 -12.62 -0.65 -2.14
CA TRP A 64 -12.59 -1.45 -0.92
C TRP A 64 -13.33 -0.78 0.23
N GLU A 65 -13.09 0.51 0.45
CA GLU A 65 -13.74 1.29 1.51
C GLU A 65 -15.26 1.38 1.29
N ALA A 66 -15.70 1.61 0.05
CA ALA A 66 -17.13 1.66 -0.28
C ALA A 66 -17.84 0.32 -0.03
N ASP A 67 -17.15 -0.80 -0.24
CA ASP A 67 -17.72 -2.14 -0.08
C ASP A 67 -17.65 -2.68 1.35
N THR A 68 -16.62 -2.27 2.13
CA THR A 68 -16.35 -2.84 3.46
C THR A 68 -16.55 -1.86 4.61
N GLY A 69 -16.48 -0.55 4.36
CA GLY A 69 -16.36 0.48 5.39
C GLY A 69 -15.03 0.44 6.16
N LEU A 70 -14.05 -0.34 5.72
CA LEU A 70 -12.78 -0.55 6.41
C LEU A 70 -11.62 0.08 5.62
N PRO A 71 -10.54 0.50 6.32
CA PRO A 71 -9.30 0.89 5.66
C PRO A 71 -8.63 -0.29 4.96
N ILE A 72 -7.64 -0.01 4.11
CA ILE A 72 -6.86 -1.06 3.44
C ILE A 72 -5.56 -1.35 4.20
N PRO A 73 -5.28 -2.62 4.55
CA PRO A 73 -3.99 -3.01 5.12
C PRO A 73 -2.94 -3.18 4.01
N LEU A 74 -2.18 -2.12 3.75
CA LEU A 74 -1.23 -2.07 2.62
C LEU A 74 0.13 -2.73 2.89
N GLY A 75 0.65 -2.58 4.10
CA GLY A 75 1.97 -3.07 4.49
C GLY A 75 2.02 -3.36 5.98
N ALA A 76 2.95 -4.23 6.37
CA ALA A 76 3.18 -4.60 7.76
C ALA A 76 4.68 -4.72 8.02
N ILE A 77 5.10 -4.42 9.24
CA ILE A 77 6.43 -4.76 9.73
C ILE A 77 6.34 -6.17 10.31
N VAL A 78 7.15 -7.09 9.79
CA VAL A 78 7.13 -8.49 10.21
C VAL A 78 8.39 -8.81 11.00
N ALA A 79 8.23 -9.31 12.21
CA ALA A 79 9.32 -9.77 13.06
C ALA A 79 9.33 -11.30 13.16
N ARG A 80 10.52 -11.89 13.30
CA ARG A 80 10.64 -13.33 13.61
C ARG A 80 10.13 -13.57 15.02
N ARG A 81 9.33 -14.64 15.21
CA ARG A 81 8.69 -14.99 16.49
C ARG A 81 9.67 -15.22 17.65
N SER A 82 10.95 -15.50 17.37
CA SER A 82 11.98 -15.72 18.39
C SER A 82 12.60 -14.44 18.94
N LEU A 83 12.22 -13.27 18.44
CA LEU A 83 12.67 -11.98 18.94
C LEU A 83 11.84 -11.54 20.14
N ASP A 84 12.36 -10.60 20.92
CA ASP A 84 11.59 -9.85 21.91
C ASP A 84 10.62 -8.91 21.19
N LEU A 85 9.39 -9.36 21.00
CA LEU A 85 8.38 -8.64 20.21
C LEU A 85 7.92 -7.35 20.91
N ASP A 86 7.91 -7.32 22.25
CA ASP A 86 7.53 -6.14 23.02
C ASP A 86 8.58 -5.04 22.88
N ALA A 87 9.87 -5.40 23.00
CA ALA A 87 10.96 -4.45 22.77
C ALA A 87 10.98 -3.93 21.33
N VAL A 88 10.86 -4.82 20.34
CA VAL A 88 10.85 -4.43 18.91
C VAL A 88 9.68 -3.49 18.60
N THR A 89 8.48 -3.82 19.07
CA THR A 89 7.28 -2.98 18.88
C THR A 89 7.46 -1.63 19.57
N GLY A 90 8.03 -1.61 20.79
CA GLY A 90 8.34 -0.39 21.52
C GLY A 90 9.30 0.53 20.76
N TRP A 91 10.38 -0.02 20.18
CA TRP A 91 11.34 0.76 19.39
C TRP A 91 10.73 1.33 18.11
N ILE A 92 9.90 0.56 17.40
CA ILE A 92 9.22 1.01 16.18
C ILE A 92 8.28 2.17 16.52
N ARG A 93 7.44 2.04 17.55
CA ARG A 93 6.53 3.11 18.00
C ARG A 93 7.31 4.35 18.42
N ALA A 94 8.41 4.18 19.17
CA ALA A 94 9.27 5.30 19.54
C ALA A 94 9.87 6.01 18.31
N SER A 95 10.28 5.26 17.29
CA SER A 95 10.79 5.82 16.03
C SER A 95 9.74 6.62 15.28
N VAL A 96 8.49 6.14 15.20
CA VAL A 96 7.37 6.84 14.55
C VAL A 96 7.05 8.14 15.30
N ARG A 97 6.93 8.06 16.63
CA ARG A 97 6.68 9.24 17.49
C ARG A 97 7.78 10.29 17.38
N ALA A 98 9.05 9.87 17.29
CA ALA A 98 10.16 10.79 17.08
C ALA A 98 10.07 11.50 15.72
N ALA A 99 9.70 10.78 14.65
CA ALA A 99 9.50 11.37 13.33
C ALA A 99 8.29 12.32 13.28
N TRP A 100 7.24 12.09 14.06
CA TRP A 100 6.13 13.05 14.18
C TRP A 100 6.50 14.29 15.00
N ALA A 101 7.30 14.13 16.06
CA ALA A 101 7.75 15.25 16.88
C ALA A 101 8.72 16.18 16.11
N ASP A 102 9.54 15.63 15.22
CA ASP A 102 10.40 16.38 14.30
C ASP A 102 10.40 15.75 12.90
N PRO A 103 9.44 16.12 12.02
CA PRO A 103 9.39 15.62 10.65
C PRO A 103 10.62 15.98 9.80
N GLY A 104 11.37 17.02 10.20
CA GLY A 104 12.58 17.45 9.51
C GLY A 104 13.76 16.50 9.74
N ALA A 105 13.79 15.80 10.87
CA ALA A 105 14.90 14.94 11.28
C ALA A 105 15.24 13.85 10.26
N SER A 106 14.22 13.26 9.61
CA SER A 106 14.39 12.20 8.61
C SER A 106 14.49 12.72 7.17
N GLY A 107 14.31 14.03 6.94
CA GLY A 107 14.13 14.60 5.60
C GLY A 107 15.32 14.38 4.66
N ALA A 108 16.57 14.44 5.16
CA ALA A 108 17.75 14.17 4.34
C ALA A 108 17.82 12.69 3.91
N TYR A 109 17.45 11.77 4.81
CA TYR A 109 17.41 10.35 4.54
C TYR A 109 16.31 10.02 3.52
N VAL A 110 15.10 10.55 3.72
CA VAL A 110 13.98 10.37 2.78
C VAL A 110 14.38 10.85 1.38
N ARG A 111 14.99 12.03 1.26
CA ARG A 111 15.47 12.57 -0.03
C ARG A 111 16.55 11.71 -0.70
N ALA A 112 17.40 11.04 0.07
CA ALA A 112 18.43 10.17 -0.52
C ALA A 112 17.83 8.86 -1.09
N HIS A 113 16.60 8.51 -0.72
CA HIS A 113 15.99 7.21 -1.03
C HIS A 113 14.65 7.31 -1.78
N ALA A 114 14.09 8.51 -1.98
CA ALA A 114 12.89 8.73 -2.77
C ALA A 114 13.23 8.87 -4.27
N GLN A 115 12.39 8.31 -5.13
CA GLN A 115 12.54 8.45 -6.59
C GLN A 115 12.00 9.80 -7.11
N GLU A 116 10.88 10.26 -6.55
CA GLU A 116 10.31 11.58 -6.81
C GLU A 116 10.69 12.53 -5.67
N MET A 117 11.23 13.70 -6.05
CA MET A 117 11.92 14.62 -5.14
C MET A 117 11.17 15.93 -4.94
N ALA A 118 10.06 16.13 -5.66
CA ALA A 118 9.16 17.25 -5.42
C ALA A 118 8.74 17.26 -3.93
N PRO A 119 9.13 18.29 -3.15
CA PRO A 119 8.94 18.28 -1.70
C PRO A 119 7.47 18.13 -1.27
N ASP A 120 6.55 18.65 -2.09
CA ASP A 120 5.11 18.53 -1.89
C ASP A 120 4.60 17.10 -2.12
N VAL A 121 5.11 16.38 -3.13
CA VAL A 121 4.78 14.97 -3.38
C VAL A 121 5.27 14.09 -2.25
N VAL A 122 6.51 14.31 -1.79
CA VAL A 122 7.08 13.57 -0.65
C VAL A 122 6.24 13.79 0.61
N ARG A 123 5.89 15.05 0.91
CA ARG A 123 5.06 15.37 2.06
C ARG A 123 3.69 14.70 1.98
N ARG A 124 2.98 14.82 0.85
CA ARG A 124 1.67 14.19 0.65
C ARG A 124 1.73 12.67 0.73
N HIS A 125 2.84 12.07 0.30
CA HIS A 125 3.06 10.64 0.44
C HIS A 125 3.19 10.23 1.91
N ILE A 126 4.02 10.95 2.69
CA ILE A 126 4.18 10.69 4.13
C ILE A 126 2.85 10.90 4.85
N ASP A 127 2.19 12.03 4.66
CA ASP A 127 0.93 12.37 5.35
C ASP A 127 -0.18 11.34 5.08
N LEU A 128 -0.18 10.70 3.91
CA LEU A 128 -1.16 9.69 3.54
C LEU A 128 -0.88 8.32 4.16
N TYR A 129 0.39 7.90 4.21
CA TYR A 129 0.78 6.54 4.60
C TYR A 129 1.31 6.42 6.03
N VAL A 130 1.70 7.52 6.66
CA VAL A 130 2.18 7.58 8.05
C VAL A 130 1.13 8.26 8.91
N ASN A 131 0.27 7.46 9.53
CA ASN A 131 -0.89 7.91 10.31
C ASN A 131 -1.05 7.08 11.59
N SER A 132 -2.19 7.19 12.28
CA SER A 132 -2.44 6.45 13.53
C SER A 132 -2.25 4.95 13.40
N PHE A 133 -2.61 4.35 12.27
CA PHE A 133 -2.42 2.90 12.02
C PHE A 133 -0.95 2.49 11.95
N THR A 134 -0.04 3.43 11.68
CA THR A 134 1.41 3.19 11.68
C THR A 134 1.95 2.99 13.11
N GLU A 135 1.37 3.67 14.09
CA GLU A 135 1.74 3.51 15.50
C GLU A 135 1.03 2.31 16.13
N ASP A 136 -0.27 2.17 15.85
CA ASP A 136 -1.10 1.12 16.40
C ASP A 136 -2.27 0.82 15.46
N LEU A 137 -2.47 -0.45 15.11
CA LEU A 137 -3.54 -0.84 14.21
C LEU A 137 -4.93 -0.62 14.83
N GLY A 138 -5.05 -0.73 16.15
CA GLY A 138 -6.34 -0.77 16.84
C GLY A 138 -7.26 -1.88 16.34
N GLU A 139 -8.47 -1.93 16.89
CA GLU A 139 -9.47 -2.92 16.49
C GLU A 139 -9.83 -2.81 15.00
N GLU A 140 -9.93 -1.59 14.48
CA GLU A 140 -10.28 -1.31 13.08
C GLU A 140 -9.20 -1.81 12.10
N GLY A 141 -7.91 -1.56 12.38
CA GLY A 141 -6.82 -2.03 11.55
C GLY A 141 -6.70 -3.56 11.58
N HIS A 142 -6.94 -4.18 12.74
CA HIS A 142 -7.04 -5.64 12.84
C HIS A 142 -8.22 -6.19 12.04
N ALA A 143 -9.41 -5.59 12.14
CA ALA A 143 -10.58 -5.96 11.36
C ALA A 143 -10.34 -5.83 9.84
N ALA A 144 -9.64 -4.79 9.41
CA ALA A 144 -9.24 -4.60 8.01
C ALA A 144 -8.33 -5.74 7.50
N VAL A 145 -7.36 -6.18 8.32
CA VAL A 145 -6.50 -7.34 7.98
C VAL A 145 -7.32 -8.62 7.86
N VAL A 146 -8.20 -8.89 8.82
CA VAL A 146 -9.08 -10.07 8.82
C VAL A 146 -9.96 -10.08 7.57
N ALA A 147 -10.61 -8.95 7.28
CA ALA A 147 -11.50 -8.82 6.13
C ALA A 147 -10.77 -9.07 4.80
N LEU A 148 -9.59 -8.47 4.60
CA LEU A 148 -8.81 -8.66 3.38
C LEU A 148 -8.37 -10.12 3.20
N LEU A 149 -7.75 -10.70 4.23
CA LEU A 149 -7.22 -12.05 4.15
C LEU A 149 -8.32 -13.10 4.08
N GLY A 150 -9.43 -12.90 4.80
CA GLY A 150 -10.59 -13.77 4.76
C GLY A 150 -11.22 -13.83 3.36
N ARG A 151 -11.49 -12.67 2.75
CA ARG A 151 -12.03 -12.61 1.38
C ARG A 151 -11.07 -13.19 0.36
N ALA A 152 -9.79 -12.90 0.48
CA ALA A 152 -8.76 -13.47 -0.37
C ALA A 152 -8.71 -15.01 -0.26
N ALA A 153 -8.86 -15.56 0.95
CA ALA A 153 -8.91 -16.99 1.17
C ALA A 153 -10.18 -17.62 0.57
N THR A 154 -11.34 -17.00 0.77
CA THR A 154 -12.60 -17.44 0.12
C THR A 154 -12.50 -17.45 -1.40
N ALA A 155 -11.77 -16.48 -1.98
CA ALA A 155 -11.50 -16.42 -3.42
C ALA A 155 -10.37 -17.37 -3.88
N GLY A 156 -9.76 -18.15 -2.99
CA GLY A 156 -8.65 -19.06 -3.31
C GLY A 156 -7.35 -18.37 -3.71
N LEU A 157 -7.18 -17.09 -3.37
CA LEU A 157 -6.01 -16.28 -3.71
C LEU A 157 -4.86 -16.45 -2.70
N VAL A 158 -5.20 -16.81 -1.46
CA VAL A 158 -4.25 -17.08 -0.37
C VAL A 158 -4.75 -18.29 0.45
N PRO A 159 -3.89 -18.93 1.26
CA PRO A 159 -4.33 -19.97 2.19
C PRO A 159 -5.34 -19.43 3.22
N PRO A 160 -6.22 -20.29 3.78
CA PRO A 160 -7.04 -19.92 4.92
C PRO A 160 -6.20 -19.38 6.07
N VAL A 161 -6.65 -18.28 6.67
CA VAL A 161 -5.96 -17.63 7.79
C VAL A 161 -6.82 -17.79 9.03
N THR A 162 -6.25 -18.40 10.07
CA THR A 162 -6.83 -18.33 11.41
C THR A 162 -6.32 -17.03 12.02
N VAL A 163 -7.19 -16.05 12.19
CA VAL A 163 -6.86 -14.85 12.95
C VAL A 163 -7.17 -15.17 14.41
N GLU A 164 -6.12 -15.27 15.24
CA GLU A 164 -6.22 -15.32 16.70
C GLU A 164 -6.45 -13.93 17.28
#